data_AF-A0ABD8B507-F1
#
_entry.id   AF-A0ABD8B507-F1
#
_cell.length_a   1.000
_cell.length_b   1.000
_cell.length_c   1.000
_cell.angle_alpha   90.00
_cell.angle_beta   90.00
_cell.angle_gamma   90.00
#
_symmetry.space_group_name_H-M   'P 1'
#
loop_
_entity.id
_entity.type
_entity.pdbx_description
1 polymer ?
#
loop_
_entity_poly.entity_id
_entity_poly.type
_entity_poly.pdbx_seq_one_letter_code
_entity_poly.pdbx_strand_id
1 'polypeptide(L)'
;MTTDAHLSVFEQLDLPDTSLTRDTFAFAAQATPAFIHDHCVRSYVFARAHAQNQGLRAGTDYDDELLFVSCVLHDLGLSEEGSNGDQRFEVDGADLAAAFLRERGVEEERIAVAWDAIALHTTDGIASRKRHGGGAGPGGHRHRHPRNPA
;
A
#
# COMPACT_ATOMS: atom_id res chain seq x y z
N MET A 1 -0.70 -18.58 38.33
CA MET A 1 0.09 -17.61 37.55
C MET A 1 -0.34 -17.80 36.11
N THR A 2 -1.31 -17.02 35.66
CA THR A 2 -1.73 -17.00 34.26
C THR A 2 -0.68 -16.18 33.54
N THR A 3 0.07 -16.80 32.63
CA THR A 3 0.93 -16.07 31.70
C THR A 3 0.01 -15.15 30.90
N ASP A 4 0.12 -13.84 31.12
CA ASP A 4 -0.57 -12.85 30.31
C ASP A 4 0.05 -12.96 28.91
N ALA A 5 -0.62 -13.70 28.02
CA ALA A 5 -0.14 -13.92 26.67
C ALA A 5 -0.24 -12.58 25.94
N HIS A 6 0.88 -11.88 25.84
CA HIS A 6 0.93 -10.64 25.09
C HIS A 6 0.69 -10.96 23.61
N LEU A 7 -0.49 -10.61 23.11
CA LEU A 7 -0.83 -10.78 21.70
C LEU A 7 0.23 -10.09 20.83
N SER A 8 0.56 -10.69 19.70
CA SER A 8 1.40 -10.04 18.70
C SER A 8 0.68 -8.83 18.09
N VAL A 9 1.44 -7.89 17.51
CA VAL A 9 0.83 -6.74 16.82
C VAL A 9 -0.10 -7.16 15.66
N PHE A 10 0.21 -8.29 15.01
CA PHE A 10 -0.64 -8.88 13.97
C PHE A 10 -2.00 -9.31 14.54
N GLU A 11 -2.02 -9.96 15.71
CA GLU A 11 -3.27 -10.35 16.38
C GLU A 11 -4.03 -9.16 16.95
N GLN A 12 -3.32 -8.18 17.53
CA GLN A 12 -3.95 -7.00 18.14
C GLN A 12 -4.68 -6.11 17.12
N LEU A 13 -4.14 -6.01 15.90
CA LEU A 13 -4.66 -5.16 14.83
C LEU A 13 -5.34 -5.93 13.70
N ASP A 14 -5.51 -7.25 13.86
CA ASP A 14 -6.06 -8.15 12.83
C ASP A 14 -5.34 -7.99 11.48
N LEU A 15 -4.01 -7.86 11.50
CA LEU A 15 -3.22 -7.68 10.28
C LEU A 15 -3.17 -9.00 9.48
N PRO A 16 -3.12 -8.95 8.14
CA PRO A 16 -2.98 -10.13 7.31
C PRO A 16 -1.66 -10.81 7.68
N ASP A 17 -1.75 -12.07 8.06
CA ASP A 17 -0.66 -12.80 8.67
C ASP A 17 -0.11 -13.85 7.69
N THR A 18 0.73 -13.38 6.76
CA THR A 18 1.44 -14.21 5.80
C THR A 18 2.94 -14.04 5.99
N SER A 19 3.74 -14.92 5.37
CA SER A 19 5.19 -14.76 5.39
C SER A 19 5.62 -13.42 4.79
N LEU A 20 4.97 -12.98 3.72
CA LEU A 20 5.29 -11.73 3.04
C LEU A 20 4.98 -10.51 3.92
N THR A 21 3.83 -10.49 4.60
CA THR A 21 3.47 -9.35 5.47
C THR A 21 4.34 -9.26 6.71
N ARG A 22 4.72 -10.39 7.31
CA ARG A 22 5.68 -10.45 8.42
C ARG A 22 7.05 -9.92 8.01
N ASP A 23 7.56 -10.37 6.86
CA ASP A 23 8.82 -9.89 6.32
C ASP A 23 8.78 -8.40 6.02
N THR A 24 7.67 -7.93 5.42
CA THR A 24 7.48 -6.53 5.07
C THR A 24 7.47 -5.64 6.31
N PHE A 25 6.74 -6.06 7.35
CA PHE A 25 6.71 -5.37 8.65
C PHE A 25 8.12 -5.30 9.27
N ALA A 26 8.84 -6.43 9.31
CA ALA A 26 10.18 -6.47 9.87
C ALA A 26 11.20 -5.64 9.07
N PHE A 27 11.08 -5.63 7.74
CA PHE A 27 11.94 -4.85 6.85
C PHE A 27 11.73 -3.34 7.03
N ALA A 28 10.47 -2.88 7.00
CA ALA A 28 10.15 -1.46 7.19
C ALA A 28 10.58 -0.96 8.58
N ALA A 29 10.43 -1.79 9.62
CA ALA A 29 10.87 -1.47 10.98
C ALA A 29 12.40 -1.33 11.12
N GLN A 30 13.17 -1.99 10.25
CA GLN A 30 14.63 -1.86 10.20
C GLN A 30 15.07 -0.68 9.33
N ALA A 31 14.36 -0.41 8.24
CA ALA A 31 14.72 0.61 7.26
C ALA A 31 14.35 2.04 7.69
N THR A 32 13.35 2.20 8.57
CA THR A 32 12.81 3.53 8.90
C THR A 32 12.75 3.79 10.41
N PRO A 33 12.78 5.05 10.86
CA PRO A 33 12.48 5.39 12.24
C PRO A 33 11.08 4.90 12.66
N ALA A 34 10.94 4.51 13.93
CA ALA A 34 9.70 3.93 14.46
C ALA A 34 8.44 4.76 14.13
N PHE A 35 8.51 6.09 14.15
CA PHE A 35 7.35 6.94 13.85
C PHE A 35 6.87 6.85 12.40
N ILE A 36 7.78 6.61 11.44
CA ILE A 36 7.46 6.41 10.01
C ILE A 36 6.86 5.01 9.84
N HIS A 37 7.52 3.99 10.41
CA HIS A 37 6.99 2.63 10.41
C HIS A 37 5.56 2.57 10.98
N ASP A 38 5.34 3.15 12.16
CA ASP A 38 4.03 3.18 12.81
C ASP A 38 3.01 4.00 12.01
N HIS A 39 3.45 5.06 11.30
CA HIS A 39 2.60 5.79 10.36
C HIS A 39 2.13 4.88 9.23
N CYS A 40 3.04 4.15 8.59
CA CYS A 40 2.74 3.25 7.49
C CYS A 40 1.76 2.13 7.91
N VAL A 41 1.96 1.55 9.10
CA VAL A 41 1.03 0.56 9.66
C VAL A 41 -0.35 1.18 9.94
N ARG A 42 -0.43 2.40 10.48
CA ARG A 42 -1.72 3.10 10.65
C ARG A 42 -2.40 3.40 9.32
N SER A 43 -1.63 3.75 8.28
CA SER A 43 -2.16 3.98 6.92
C SER A 43 -2.86 2.73 6.39
N TYR A 44 -2.30 1.53 6.63
CA TYR A 44 -2.96 0.27 6.30
C TYR A 44 -4.29 0.08 7.05
N VAL A 45 -4.28 0.29 8.38
CA VAL A 45 -5.50 0.15 9.21
C VAL A 45 -6.59 1.10 8.74
N PHE A 46 -6.25 2.35 8.40
CA PHE A 46 -7.20 3.31 7.86
C PHE A 46 -7.68 2.94 6.45
N ALA A 47 -6.81 2.42 5.59
CA ALA A 47 -7.19 1.96 4.26
C ALA A 47 -8.22 0.83 4.33
N ARG A 48 -8.01 -0.18 5.20
CA ARG A 48 -9.01 -1.24 5.45
C ARG A 48 -10.33 -0.69 5.97
N ALA A 49 -10.30 0.19 6.97
CA ALA A 49 -11.51 0.77 7.54
C ALA A 49 -12.27 1.59 6.50
N HIS A 50 -11.56 2.31 5.62
CA HIS A 50 -12.14 3.03 4.49
C HIS A 50 -12.81 2.08 3.49
N ALA A 51 -12.12 1.00 3.10
CA ALA A 51 -12.66 -0.02 2.21
C ALA A 51 -13.94 -0.67 2.79
N GLN A 52 -13.92 -1.00 4.08
CA GLN A 52 -15.09 -1.53 4.79
C GLN A 52 -16.27 -0.55 4.78
N ASN A 53 -16.02 0.74 5.02
CA ASN A 53 -17.06 1.78 4.95
C ASN A 53 -17.64 1.95 3.53
N GLN A 54 -16.91 1.54 2.50
CA GLN A 54 -17.37 1.50 1.11
C GLN A 54 -18.05 0.16 0.74
N GLY A 55 -18.12 -0.79 1.67
CA GLY A 55 -18.67 -2.13 1.43
C GLY A 55 -17.75 -3.06 0.64
N LEU A 56 -16.46 -2.69 0.46
CA LEU A 56 -15.46 -3.50 -0.21
C LEU A 56 -14.92 -4.58 0.73
N ARG A 57 -14.65 -5.75 0.18
CA ARG A 57 -14.22 -6.95 0.91
C ARG A 57 -12.83 -7.39 0.48
N ALA A 58 -11.95 -7.56 1.46
CA ALA A 58 -10.65 -8.20 1.29
C ALA A 58 -10.78 -9.57 0.62
N GLY A 59 -9.88 -9.87 -0.31
CA GLY A 59 -9.84 -11.12 -1.10
C GLY A 59 -10.93 -11.24 -2.17
N THR A 60 -11.86 -10.28 -2.26
CA THR A 60 -12.89 -10.22 -3.31
C THR A 60 -12.74 -8.98 -4.17
N ASP A 61 -12.74 -7.81 -3.54
CA ASP A 61 -12.70 -6.50 -4.21
C ASP A 61 -11.26 -5.94 -4.26
N TYR A 62 -10.41 -6.35 -3.32
CA TYR A 62 -8.99 -5.99 -3.28
C TYR A 62 -8.15 -7.09 -2.62
N ASP A 63 -6.86 -7.11 -2.93
CA ASP A 63 -5.86 -7.98 -2.32
C ASP A 63 -5.38 -7.34 -1.00
N ASP A 64 -5.75 -7.94 0.14
CA ASP A 64 -5.44 -7.42 1.49
C ASP A 64 -3.94 -7.53 1.82
N GLU A 65 -3.27 -8.58 1.33
CA GLU A 65 -1.83 -8.76 1.48
C GLU A 65 -1.08 -7.68 0.70
N LEU A 66 -1.50 -7.40 -0.54
CA LEU A 66 -0.88 -6.37 -1.37
C LEU A 66 -1.19 -4.96 -0.87
N LEU A 67 -2.39 -4.72 -0.32
CA LEU A 67 -2.73 -3.47 0.36
C LEU A 67 -1.81 -3.23 1.56
N PHE A 68 -1.62 -4.26 2.41
CA PHE A 68 -0.70 -4.20 3.54
C PHE A 68 0.71 -3.87 3.10
N VAL A 69 1.24 -4.63 2.14
CA VAL A 69 2.59 -4.44 1.62
C VAL A 69 2.78 -3.02 1.08
N SER A 70 1.86 -2.55 0.25
CA SER A 70 1.95 -1.22 -0.35
C SER A 70 1.91 -0.11 0.71
N CYS A 71 1.01 -0.22 1.70
CA CYS A 71 0.93 0.76 2.78
C CYS A 71 2.17 0.73 3.69
N VAL A 72 2.68 -0.44 4.05
CA VAL A 72 3.82 -0.55 4.97
C VAL A 72 5.13 -0.07 4.32
N LEU A 73 5.22 -0.12 2.99
CA LEU A 73 6.41 0.29 2.24
C LEU A 73 6.33 1.68 1.61
N HIS A 74 5.21 2.40 1.69
CA HIS A 74 5.02 3.62 0.88
C HIS A 74 6.01 4.76 1.16
N ASP A 75 6.52 4.84 2.39
CA ASP A 75 7.50 5.84 2.81
C ASP A 75 8.93 5.29 2.86
N LEU A 76 9.24 4.14 2.23
CA LEU A 76 10.61 3.64 2.16
C LEU A 76 11.59 4.63 1.53
N GLY A 77 11.11 5.54 0.68
CA GLY A 77 11.94 6.63 0.13
C GLY A 77 12.49 7.60 1.18
N LEU A 78 11.93 7.59 2.40
CA LEU A 78 12.41 8.39 3.54
C LEU A 78 13.43 7.63 4.41
N SER A 79 13.78 6.39 4.05
CA SER A 79 14.87 5.63 4.68
C SER A 79 16.25 6.18 4.30
N GLU A 80 17.29 5.73 5.00
CA GLU A 80 18.67 6.05 4.63
C GLU A 80 19.00 5.55 3.22
N GLU A 81 18.53 4.36 2.84
CA GLU A 81 18.77 3.81 1.50
C GLU A 81 17.98 4.57 0.42
N GLY A 82 16.71 4.88 0.72
CA GLY A 82 15.79 5.56 -0.20
C GLY A 82 16.08 7.04 -0.42
N SER A 83 16.86 7.66 0.46
CA SER A 83 17.24 9.08 0.34
C SER A 83 18.54 9.33 -0.42
N ASN A 84 19.16 8.28 -0.98
CA ASN A 84 20.41 8.37 -1.73
C ASN A 84 20.24 8.63 -3.24
N GLY A 85 19.00 8.77 -3.72
CA GLY A 85 18.67 9.02 -5.12
C GLY A 85 18.56 10.51 -5.48
N ASP A 86 18.62 10.80 -6.79
CA ASP A 86 18.34 12.13 -7.37
C ASP A 86 16.85 12.28 -7.79
N GLN A 87 15.98 11.37 -7.34
CA GLN A 87 14.58 11.33 -7.73
C GLN A 87 13.66 11.78 -6.59
N ARG A 88 12.36 11.72 -6.88
CA ARG A 88 11.30 11.87 -5.88
C ARG A 88 11.32 10.68 -4.93
N PHE A 89 11.20 10.92 -3.62
CA PHE A 89 11.19 9.85 -2.62
C PHE A 89 10.11 8.80 -2.88
N GLU A 90 8.97 9.17 -3.48
CA GLU A 90 7.92 8.23 -3.83
C GLU A 90 8.39 7.20 -4.88
N VAL A 91 9.24 7.63 -5.82
CA VAL A 91 9.80 6.76 -6.86
C VAL A 91 10.92 5.89 -6.28
N ASP A 92 11.83 6.48 -5.52
CA ASP A 92 12.91 5.72 -4.87
C ASP A 92 12.34 4.68 -3.89
N GLY A 93 11.30 5.03 -3.13
CA GLY A 93 10.58 4.10 -2.27
C GLY A 93 9.87 2.99 -3.04
N ALA A 94 9.26 3.30 -4.19
CA ALA A 94 8.62 2.31 -5.05
C ALA A 94 9.65 1.33 -5.65
N ASP A 95 10.81 1.82 -6.08
CA ASP A 95 11.90 0.99 -6.62
C ASP A 95 12.48 0.06 -5.56
N LEU A 96 12.71 0.56 -4.33
CA LEU A 96 13.14 -0.26 -3.19
C LEU A 96 12.10 -1.31 -2.82
N ALA A 97 10.82 -0.94 -2.77
CA ALA A 97 9.74 -1.89 -2.52
C ALA A 97 9.70 -2.97 -3.61
N ALA A 98 9.84 -2.60 -4.87
CA ALA A 98 9.85 -3.56 -5.97
C ALA A 98 11.05 -4.52 -5.90
N ALA A 99 12.25 -4.03 -5.56
CA ALA A 99 13.41 -4.89 -5.34
C ALA A 99 13.16 -5.89 -4.18
N PHE A 100 12.70 -5.39 -3.04
CA PHE A 100 12.34 -6.20 -1.87
C PHE A 100 11.32 -7.31 -2.19
N LEU A 101 10.31 -7.00 -3.01
CA LEU A 101 9.26 -7.96 -3.40
C LEU A 101 9.77 -8.99 -4.42
N ARG A 102 10.63 -8.58 -5.36
CA ARG A 102 11.26 -9.52 -6.32
C ARG A 102 12.12 -10.56 -5.61
N GLU A 103 12.90 -10.14 -4.62
CA GLU A 103 13.72 -11.05 -3.82
C GLU A 103 12.90 -12.10 -3.06
N ARG A 104 11.62 -11.81 -2.81
CA ARG A 104 10.66 -12.70 -2.15
C ARG A 104 9.80 -13.50 -3.12
N GLY A 105 10.07 -13.41 -4.42
CA GLY A 105 9.36 -14.17 -5.45
C GLY A 105 7.92 -13.72 -5.69
N VAL A 106 7.60 -12.45 -5.40
CA VAL A 106 6.29 -11.89 -5.74
C VAL A 106 6.18 -11.72 -7.26
N GLU A 107 5.04 -12.07 -7.83
CA GLU A 107 4.78 -11.95 -9.27
C GLU A 107 4.88 -10.49 -9.76
N GLU A 108 5.51 -10.27 -10.91
CA GLU A 108 5.76 -8.91 -11.44
C GLU A 108 4.48 -8.07 -11.62
N GLU A 109 3.33 -8.70 -11.92
CA GLU A 109 2.05 -7.99 -12.02
C GLU A 109 1.63 -7.39 -10.66
N ARG A 110 1.81 -8.14 -9.56
CA ARG A 110 1.54 -7.63 -8.20
C ARG A 110 2.55 -6.57 -7.80
N ILE A 111 3.82 -6.74 -8.19
CA ILE A 111 4.88 -5.74 -7.96
C ILE A 111 4.55 -4.44 -8.68
N ALA A 112 4.09 -4.50 -9.94
CA ALA A 112 3.69 -3.30 -10.68
C ALA A 112 2.54 -2.55 -10.00
N VAL A 113 1.57 -3.26 -9.43
CA VAL A 113 0.48 -2.64 -8.65
C VAL A 113 0.99 -1.99 -7.37
N ALA A 114 1.87 -2.65 -6.61
CA ALA A 114 2.46 -2.07 -5.41
C ALA A 114 3.34 -0.85 -5.74
N TRP A 115 4.17 -0.95 -6.78
CA TRP A 115 5.00 0.14 -7.27
C TRP A 115 4.13 1.35 -7.65
N ASP A 116 3.03 1.13 -8.38
CA ASP A 116 2.10 2.19 -8.76
C ASP A 116 1.46 2.87 -7.55
N ALA A 117 1.01 2.07 -6.58
CA ALA A 117 0.41 2.60 -5.35
C ALA A 117 1.41 3.48 -4.59
N ILE A 118 2.66 3.03 -4.48
CA ILE A 118 3.73 3.76 -3.77
C ILE A 118 4.17 5.00 -4.57
N ALA A 119 4.51 4.88 -5.85
CA ALA A 119 5.01 6.02 -6.63
C ALA A 119 3.99 7.16 -6.78
N LEU A 120 2.69 6.87 -6.65
CA LEU A 120 1.62 7.84 -6.87
C LEU A 120 0.90 8.30 -5.59
N HIS A 121 1.31 7.83 -4.40
CA HIS A 121 0.54 8.04 -3.16
C HIS A 121 0.38 9.51 -2.73
N THR A 122 1.27 10.40 -3.16
CA THR A 122 1.19 11.85 -2.90
C THR A 122 0.65 12.66 -4.09
N THR A 123 0.31 11.99 -5.20
CA THR A 123 0.00 12.66 -6.47
C THR A 123 -1.49 12.50 -6.80
N ASP A 124 -2.31 13.21 -6.03
CA ASP A 124 -3.75 13.26 -6.20
C ASP A 124 -4.15 13.65 -7.64
N GLY A 125 -5.18 12.96 -8.15
CA GLY A 125 -5.71 13.19 -9.49
C GLY A 125 -4.96 12.51 -10.64
N ILE A 126 -3.74 12.00 -10.42
CA ILE A 126 -3.08 11.09 -11.38
C ILE A 126 -3.44 9.65 -11.06
N ALA A 127 -3.30 9.23 -9.80
CA ALA A 127 -3.58 7.87 -9.35
C ALA A 127 -4.98 7.39 -9.80
N SER A 128 -6.01 8.22 -9.61
CA SER A 128 -7.40 7.91 -9.98
C SER A 128 -7.68 7.84 -11.48
N ARG A 129 -6.77 8.34 -12.33
CA ARG A 129 -6.90 8.31 -13.79
C ARG A 129 -6.01 7.26 -14.45
N LYS A 130 -4.99 6.77 -13.74
CA LYS A 130 -4.14 5.70 -14.23
C LYS A 130 -4.95 4.41 -14.26
N ARG A 131 -5.04 3.76 -15.41
CA ARG A 131 -5.57 2.40 -15.49
C ARG A 131 -4.51 1.45 -14.92
N HIS A 132 -4.90 0.67 -13.92
CA HIS A 132 -4.13 -0.51 -13.52
C HIS A 132 -4.15 -1.52 -14.68
N GLY A 133 -2.99 -2.06 -15.03
CA GLY A 133 -2.84 -3.02 -16.11
C GLY A 133 -3.37 -4.39 -15.73
N GLY A 134 -4.69 -4.57 -15.73
CA GLY A 134 -5.33 -5.87 -15.47
C GLY A 134 -6.83 -5.73 -15.22
N GLY A 135 -7.67 -6.03 -16.23
CA GLY A 135 -9.12 -6.24 -16.05
C GLY A 135 -10.05 -5.04 -16.32
N ALA A 136 -11.13 -5.32 -17.05
CA ALA A 136 -12.13 -4.36 -17.51
C ALA A 136 -13.00 -3.80 -16.36
N GLY A 137 -12.78 -2.54 -15.97
CA GLY A 137 -13.71 -1.80 -15.10
C GLY A 137 -15.01 -1.38 -15.81
N PRO A 138 -16.16 -1.36 -15.12
CA PRO A 138 -17.46 -1.03 -15.69
C PRO A 138 -17.59 0.48 -15.95
N GLY A 139 -18.09 0.82 -17.14
CA GLY A 139 -18.82 2.05 -17.49
C GLY A 139 -18.43 3.36 -16.80
N GLY A 140 -17.54 4.12 -17.44
CA GLY A 140 -17.26 5.50 -17.07
C GLY A 140 -18.53 6.36 -16.98
N HIS A 141 -18.76 6.99 -15.84
CA HIS A 141 -19.74 8.05 -15.69
C HIS A 141 -19.31 9.26 -16.52
N ARG A 142 -19.99 9.44 -17.66
CA ARG A 142 -19.90 10.66 -18.45
C ARG A 142 -20.57 11.80 -17.66
N HIS A 143 -19.78 12.67 -17.05
CA HIS A 143 -20.28 13.97 -16.60
C HIS A 143 -20.76 14.76 -17.83
N ARG A 144 -22.09 14.81 -18.02
CA ARG A 144 -22.72 15.76 -18.94
C ARG A 144 -22.78 17.11 -18.23
N HIS A 145 -22.00 18.08 -18.72
CA HIS A 145 -22.20 19.48 -18.38
C HIS A 145 -23.60 19.92 -18.84
N PRO A 146 -24.42 20.53 -17.98
CA PRO A 146 -25.67 21.15 -18.43
C PRO A 146 -25.34 22.37 -19.29
N ARG A 147 -25.86 22.39 -20.52
CA ARG A 147 -25.89 23.59 -21.37
C ARG A 147 -26.90 24.56 -20.77
N ASN A 148 -26.47 25.79 -20.54
CA ASN A 148 -27.33 26.87 -20.08
C ASN A 148 -28.31 27.25 -21.21
N PRO A 149 -29.63 27.38 -20.97
CA PRO A 149 -30.54 27.90 -21.98
C PRO A 149 -30.38 29.42 -22.12
N ALA A 150 -30.62 29.89 -23.35
CA ALA A 150 -30.64 31.30 -23.74
C ALA A 150 -31.87 32.04 -23.22
#